data_AF-A0A9P7KI63-F1
#
_entry.id   AF-A0A9P7KI63-F1
#
_cell.length_a   1.000
_cell.length_b   1.000
_cell.length_c   1.000
_cell.angle_alpha   90.00
_cell.angle_beta   90.00
_cell.angle_gamma   90.00
#
_symmetry.space_group_name_H-M   'P 1'
#
loop_
_entity.id
_entity.type
_entity.pdbx_description
1 polymer ?
#
loop_
_entity_poly.entity_id
_entity_poly.type
_entity_poly.pdbx_seq_one_letter_code
_entity_poly.pdbx_strand_id
1 'polypeptide(L)'
;MFFNALGSSSRLCAAIPSLTRSVVNRAATWPVPPPRGINDLFPLAPPALINTPRNAETISTPSEFLKAIGRSSETKVTVEKWDELWKLSGHDLKKSGLAVRDRRYILWCMEKYRSGLPISSFAHEPKPKKTVRGWGPSVQNGKRIRSRRLKNKK
;
A
#
# COMPACT_ATOMS: atom_id res chain seq x y z
N MET A 1 62.79 39.56 -13.10
CA MET A 1 62.19 38.27 -13.48
C MET A 1 62.25 37.38 -12.26
N PHE A 2 61.13 37.14 -11.58
CA PHE A 2 61.04 36.26 -10.41
C PHE A 2 60.05 35.14 -10.74
N PHE A 3 60.53 33.90 -10.83
CA PHE A 3 59.68 32.71 -10.95
C PHE A 3 59.52 32.09 -9.56
N ASN A 4 58.28 32.06 -9.05
CA ASN A 4 57.89 31.32 -7.86
C ASN A 4 57.53 29.87 -8.24
N ALA A 5 58.13 28.90 -7.55
CA ALA A 5 57.80 27.48 -7.66
C ALA A 5 56.57 27.15 -6.80
N LEU A 6 55.51 26.64 -7.42
CA LEU A 6 54.33 26.09 -6.73
C LEU A 6 54.59 24.62 -6.38
N GLY A 7 54.67 24.35 -5.07
CA GLY A 7 54.65 22.99 -4.53
C GLY A 7 53.26 22.36 -4.66
N SER A 8 53.19 21.19 -5.31
CA SER A 8 51.98 20.38 -5.42
C SER A 8 51.93 19.37 -4.28
N SER A 9 51.16 19.68 -3.22
CA SER A 9 50.78 18.68 -2.22
C SER A 9 49.46 18.02 -2.63
N SER A 10 49.54 16.85 -3.24
CA SER A 10 48.40 15.98 -3.51
C SER A 10 47.86 15.40 -2.20
N ARG A 11 46.77 15.96 -1.69
CA ARG A 11 45.98 15.36 -0.61
C ARG A 11 45.16 14.20 -1.16
N LEU A 12 45.54 12.98 -0.81
CA LEU A 12 44.72 11.79 -1.03
C LEU A 12 43.52 11.84 -0.06
N CYS A 13 42.37 12.31 -0.53
CA CYS A 13 41.11 12.19 0.18
C CYS A 13 40.64 10.73 0.11
N ALA A 14 40.85 9.97 1.19
CA ALA A 14 40.26 8.65 1.35
C ALA A 14 38.75 8.78 1.59
N ALA A 15 37.94 8.58 0.55
CA ALA A 15 36.49 8.48 0.65
C ALA A 15 36.11 7.08 1.16
N ILE A 16 36.09 6.89 2.48
CA ILE A 16 35.55 5.67 3.09
C ILE A 16 34.01 5.83 3.12
N PRO A 17 33.23 5.05 2.37
CA PRO A 17 31.78 5.12 2.48
C PRO A 17 31.36 4.66 3.87
N SER A 18 30.66 5.52 4.62
CA SER A 18 30.11 5.15 5.93
C SER A 18 29.02 4.10 5.73
N LEU A 19 29.31 2.84 6.07
CA LEU A 19 28.38 1.71 5.99
C LEU A 19 27.34 1.69 7.14
N THR A 20 27.13 2.81 7.83
CA THR A 20 26.12 2.92 8.88
C THR A 20 24.80 3.39 8.28
N ARG A 21 23.96 2.43 7.85
CA ARG A 21 22.57 2.71 7.45
C ARG A 21 21.81 3.26 8.66
N SER A 22 21.45 4.55 8.64
CA SER A 22 20.65 5.16 9.69
C SER A 22 19.34 4.40 9.89
N VAL A 23 19.06 3.93 11.12
CA VAL A 23 17.79 3.27 11.51
C VAL A 23 16.68 4.31 11.74
N VAL A 24 16.69 5.42 10.99
CA VAL A 24 15.62 6.41 11.05
C VAL A 24 14.55 5.96 10.06
N ASN A 25 13.33 5.79 10.55
CA ASN A 25 12.19 5.39 9.75
C ASN A 25 11.82 6.54 8.80
N ARG A 26 12.34 6.50 7.56
CA ARG A 26 12.11 7.53 6.52
C ARG A 26 10.62 7.80 6.28
N ALA A 27 9.75 6.83 6.53
CA ALA A 27 8.30 7.01 6.39
C ALA A 27 7.76 8.14 7.28
N ALA A 28 8.36 8.41 8.44
CA ALA A 28 7.92 9.46 9.36
C ALA A 28 8.26 10.88 8.87
N THR A 29 9.24 11.04 7.98
CA THR A 29 9.67 12.35 7.44
C THR A 29 9.07 12.64 6.08
N TRP A 30 8.28 11.73 5.53
CA TRP A 30 7.65 11.91 4.23
C TRP A 30 6.48 12.89 4.34
N PRO A 31 6.30 13.82 3.37
CA PRO A 31 5.18 14.75 3.39
C PRO A 31 3.87 13.97 3.34
N VAL A 32 2.85 14.43 4.07
CA VAL A 32 1.51 13.84 4.02
C VAL A 32 0.94 14.05 2.61
N PRO A 33 0.47 13.00 1.91
CA PRO A 33 -0.14 13.18 0.60
C PRO A 33 -1.45 13.96 0.76
N PRO A 34 -1.72 14.96 -0.11
CA PRO A 34 -2.99 15.67 -0.06
C PRO A 34 -4.15 14.69 -0.32
N PRO A 35 -5.31 14.87 0.33
CA PRO A 35 -6.50 14.11 0.00
C PRO A 35 -6.85 14.37 -1.46
N ARG A 36 -6.91 13.31 -2.28
CA ARG A 36 -7.18 13.42 -3.72
C ARG A 36 -8.63 13.85 -3.92
N GLY A 37 -8.84 15.16 -3.97
CA GLY A 37 -10.10 15.82 -4.30
C GLY A 37 -10.12 16.30 -5.74
N ILE A 38 -11.33 16.62 -6.24
CA ILE A 38 -11.60 17.15 -7.59
C ILE A 38 -10.76 18.42 -7.92
N ASN A 39 -10.24 19.11 -6.90
CA ASN A 39 -9.70 20.46 -7.01
C ASN A 39 -8.17 20.57 -7.03
N ASP A 40 -7.40 19.48 -6.88
CA ASP A 40 -5.93 19.54 -6.89
C ASP A 40 -5.32 19.55 -8.31
N LEU A 41 -6.08 20.05 -9.28
CA LEU A 41 -5.61 20.30 -10.64
C LEU A 41 -4.57 21.42 -10.60
N PHE A 42 -3.32 21.01 -10.45
CA PHE A 42 -2.14 21.76 -10.87
C PHE A 42 -2.44 22.48 -12.20
N PRO A 43 -2.37 23.82 -12.29
CA PRO A 43 -2.80 24.55 -13.49
C PRO A 43 -1.75 24.56 -14.61
N LEU A 44 -1.01 23.46 -14.85
CA LEU A 44 0.12 23.45 -15.79
C LEU A 44 0.08 22.36 -16.88
N ALA A 45 -1.03 21.64 -17.07
CA ALA A 45 -1.13 20.66 -18.16
C ALA A 45 -2.08 21.14 -19.29
N PRO A 46 -1.63 21.20 -20.55
CA PRO A 46 -2.46 21.63 -21.68
C PRO A 46 -3.66 20.68 -21.90
N PRO A 47 -4.82 21.21 -22.32
CA PRO A 47 -6.13 20.51 -22.28
C PRO A 47 -6.34 19.42 -23.35
N ALA A 48 -5.30 18.88 -23.97
CA ALA A 48 -5.44 18.04 -25.17
C ALA A 48 -5.32 16.51 -24.95
N LEU A 49 -5.04 16.03 -23.73
CA LEU A 49 -4.96 14.57 -23.44
C LEU A 49 -5.93 14.13 -22.33
N ILE A 50 -7.18 14.59 -22.39
CA ILE A 50 -8.22 14.29 -21.39
C ILE A 50 -8.90 12.92 -21.60
N ASN A 51 -8.39 12.07 -22.49
CA ASN A 51 -8.85 10.68 -22.67
C ASN A 51 -7.98 9.68 -21.89
N THR A 52 -7.48 10.08 -20.72
CA THR A 52 -6.99 9.11 -19.73
C THR A 52 -8.11 8.95 -18.72
N PRO A 53 -8.63 7.74 -18.42
CA PRO A 53 -9.50 7.55 -17.26
C PRO A 53 -8.66 7.84 -16.02
N ARG A 54 -8.61 9.13 -15.66
CA ARG A 54 -8.07 9.65 -14.41
C ARG A 54 -9.07 9.19 -13.37
N ASN A 55 -8.97 7.92 -12.98
CA ASN A 55 -9.76 7.28 -11.92
C ASN A 55 -9.33 7.88 -10.57
N ALA A 56 -9.51 9.19 -10.43
CA ALA A 56 -9.39 9.94 -9.21
C ALA A 56 -10.66 9.62 -8.41
N GLU A 57 -10.63 8.52 -7.69
CA GLU A 57 -11.60 8.29 -6.62
C GLU A 57 -11.45 9.45 -5.64
N THR A 58 -12.46 10.33 -5.60
CA THR A 58 -12.55 11.50 -4.72
C THR A 58 -12.61 11.00 -3.28
N ILE A 59 -11.51 11.11 -2.55
CA ILE A 59 -11.43 10.67 -1.16
C ILE A 59 -10.87 11.81 -0.34
N SER A 60 -11.75 12.42 0.44
CA SER A 60 -11.42 13.56 1.29
C SER A 60 -11.22 13.13 2.73
N THR A 61 -11.90 12.06 3.17
CA THR A 61 -11.88 11.64 4.58
C THR A 61 -11.08 10.35 4.80
N PRO A 62 -10.41 10.19 5.96
CA PRO A 62 -9.72 8.94 6.30
C PRO A 62 -10.70 7.76 6.42
N SER A 63 -11.95 8.02 6.83
CA SER A 63 -13.01 7.02 6.87
C SER A 63 -13.38 6.50 5.48
N GLU A 64 -13.53 7.39 4.49
CA GLU A 64 -13.76 7.02 3.09
C GLU A 64 -12.61 6.17 2.55
N PHE A 65 -11.36 6.54 2.84
CA PHE A 65 -10.20 5.76 2.44
C PHE A 65 -10.24 4.34 3.01
N LEU A 66 -10.53 4.19 4.30
CA LEU A 66 -10.58 2.89 4.97
C LEU A 66 -11.75 2.03 4.50
N LYS A 67 -12.87 2.64 4.11
CA LYS A 67 -14.00 1.97 3.44
C LYS A 67 -13.61 1.49 2.04
N ALA A 68 -12.96 2.36 1.25
CA ALA A 68 -12.58 2.06 -0.14
C ALA A 68 -11.58 0.91 -0.25
N ILE A 69 -10.62 0.77 0.67
CA ILE A 69 -9.66 -0.35 0.66
C ILE A 69 -10.29 -1.69 1.08
N GLY A 70 -11.45 -1.67 1.75
CA GLY A 70 -12.19 -2.86 2.18
C GLY A 70 -11.55 -3.65 3.32
N ARG A 71 -11.83 -4.97 3.37
CA ARG A 71 -11.36 -5.93 4.42
C ARG A 71 -11.75 -5.56 5.85
N SER A 72 -12.87 -4.87 6.00
CA SER A 72 -13.35 -4.34 7.29
C SER A 72 -12.28 -3.48 7.97
N SER A 73 -11.55 -2.68 7.19
CA SER A 73 -10.50 -1.80 7.74
C SER A 73 -11.11 -0.62 8.51
N GLU A 74 -12.32 -0.19 8.13
CA GLU A 74 -13.12 0.85 8.80
C GLU A 74 -13.46 0.53 10.26
N THR A 75 -13.71 -0.73 10.59
CA THR A 75 -14.06 -1.14 11.96
C THR A 75 -12.83 -1.37 12.84
N LYS A 76 -11.67 -1.50 12.20
CA LYS A 76 -10.40 -1.86 12.81
C LYS A 76 -9.56 -0.65 13.20
N VAL A 77 -9.70 0.45 12.46
CA VAL A 77 -8.96 1.68 12.65
C VAL A 77 -9.94 2.84 12.62
N THR A 78 -10.20 3.43 13.78
CA THR A 78 -10.99 4.66 13.90
C THR A 78 -10.03 5.84 13.97
N VAL A 79 -9.93 6.59 12.87
CA VAL A 79 -9.10 7.79 12.77
C VAL A 79 -9.95 8.90 12.20
N GLU A 80 -9.94 10.06 12.86
CA GLU A 80 -10.75 11.20 12.47
C GLU A 80 -9.98 12.16 11.56
N LYS A 81 -8.67 12.34 11.79
CA LYS A 81 -7.84 13.27 10.99
C LYS A 81 -7.01 12.57 9.93
N TRP A 82 -6.94 13.19 8.75
CA TRP A 82 -6.11 12.70 7.65
C TRP A 82 -4.63 12.62 8.05
N ASP A 83 -4.10 13.64 8.72
CA ASP A 83 -2.70 13.66 9.17
C ASP A 83 -2.36 12.57 10.18
N GLU A 84 -3.31 12.22 11.05
CA GLU A 84 -3.12 11.17 12.04
C GLU A 84 -2.99 9.81 11.34
N LEU A 85 -3.82 9.54 10.32
CA LEU A 85 -3.76 8.31 9.54
C LEU A 85 -2.38 8.11 8.93
N TRP A 86 -1.80 9.16 8.34
CA TRP A 86 -0.51 9.11 7.65
C TRP A 86 0.71 9.06 8.57
N LYS A 87 0.54 9.43 9.84
CA LYS A 87 1.59 9.29 10.87
C LYS A 87 1.58 7.92 11.54
N LEU A 88 0.58 7.07 11.31
CA LEU A 88 0.50 5.75 11.92
C LEU A 88 1.65 4.85 11.50
N SER A 89 2.37 4.33 12.49
CA SER A 89 3.37 3.29 12.27
C SER A 89 2.80 1.89 12.52
N GLY A 90 3.48 0.86 12.00
CA GLY A 90 3.12 -0.52 12.28
C GLY A 90 3.18 -0.92 13.77
N HIS A 91 3.90 -0.15 14.59
CA HIS A 91 3.94 -0.30 16.04
C HIS A 91 2.70 0.31 16.70
N ASP A 92 2.23 1.46 16.24
CA ASP A 92 1.02 2.11 16.77
C ASP A 92 -0.20 1.24 16.46
N LEU A 93 -0.27 0.72 15.24
CA LEU A 93 -1.28 -0.27 14.86
C LEU A 93 -1.16 -1.58 15.66
N LYS A 94 0.04 -1.96 16.13
CA LYS A 94 0.22 -3.13 17.00
C LYS A 94 -0.39 -2.86 18.37
N LYS A 95 -0.17 -1.66 18.91
CA LYS A 95 -0.69 -1.22 20.22
C LYS A 95 -2.22 -1.17 20.21
N SER A 96 -2.84 -0.80 19.08
CA SER A 96 -4.29 -0.86 18.91
C SER A 96 -4.86 -2.28 18.74
N GLY A 97 -4.03 -3.32 18.84
CA GLY A 97 -4.48 -4.72 18.84
C GLY A 97 -4.69 -5.34 17.45
N LEU A 98 -4.22 -4.70 16.37
CA LEU A 98 -4.44 -5.22 15.02
C LEU A 98 -3.61 -6.45 14.70
N ALA A 99 -4.25 -7.41 14.04
CA ALA A 99 -3.58 -8.59 13.50
C ALA A 99 -2.50 -8.18 12.49
N VAL A 100 -1.40 -8.94 12.45
CA VAL A 100 -0.22 -8.64 11.58
C VAL A 100 -0.63 -8.43 10.12
N ARG A 101 -1.58 -9.24 9.64
CA ARG A 101 -2.06 -9.19 8.24
C ARG A 101 -2.75 -7.87 7.91
N ASP A 102 -3.59 -7.38 8.81
CA ASP A 102 -4.36 -6.15 8.60
C ASP A 102 -3.44 -4.93 8.65
N ARG A 103 -2.48 -4.91 9.59
CA ARG A 103 -1.48 -3.84 9.67
C ARG A 103 -0.66 -3.71 8.39
N ARG A 104 -0.16 -4.83 7.87
CA ARG A 104 0.61 -4.86 6.63
C ARG A 104 -0.23 -4.44 5.43
N TYR A 105 -1.51 -4.82 5.40
CA TYR A 105 -2.42 -4.43 4.33
C TYR A 105 -2.66 -2.92 4.31
N ILE A 106 -3.03 -2.33 5.45
CA ILE A 106 -3.31 -0.89 5.57
C ILE A 106 -2.08 -0.07 5.15
N LEU A 107 -0.90 -0.39 5.69
CA LEU A 107 0.34 0.32 5.34
C LEU A 107 0.72 0.16 3.86
N TRP A 108 0.47 -1.01 3.28
CA TRP A 108 0.70 -1.22 1.86
C TRP A 108 -0.26 -0.41 0.99
N CYS A 109 -1.55 -0.36 1.35
CA CYS A 109 -2.54 0.47 0.66
C CYS A 109 -2.19 1.96 0.75
N MET A 110 -1.74 2.42 1.91
CA MET A 110 -1.22 3.78 2.10
C MET A 110 -0.05 4.06 1.15
N GLU A 111 0.93 3.16 1.06
CA GLU A 111 2.08 3.33 0.15
C GLU A 111 1.66 3.35 -1.34
N LYS A 112 0.68 2.53 -1.72
CA LYS A 112 0.13 2.51 -3.07
C LYS A 112 -0.64 3.79 -3.41
N TYR A 113 -1.39 4.31 -2.45
CA TYR A 113 -2.06 5.61 -2.57
C TYR A 113 -1.05 6.75 -2.75
N ARG A 114 0.06 6.73 -1.99
CA ARG A 114 1.17 7.70 -2.15
C ARG A 114 1.83 7.65 -3.53
N SER A 115 1.90 6.46 -4.11
CA SER A 115 2.43 6.25 -5.46
C SER A 115 1.49 6.76 -6.57
N GLY A 116 0.32 7.31 -6.23
CA GLY A 116 -0.65 7.81 -7.20
C GLY A 116 -1.51 6.73 -7.87
N LEU A 117 -1.47 5.49 -7.38
CA LEU A 117 -2.30 4.42 -7.94
C LEU A 117 -3.78 4.60 -7.53
N PRO A 118 -4.74 4.31 -8.42
CA PRO A 118 -6.17 4.31 -8.09
C PRO A 118 -6.49 3.15 -7.13
N ILE A 119 -7.36 3.36 -6.15
CA ILE A 119 -7.60 2.37 -5.08
C ILE A 119 -8.28 1.12 -5.62
N SER A 120 -9.23 1.26 -6.55
CA SER A 120 -9.83 0.16 -7.31
C SER A 120 -8.81 -0.82 -7.91
N SER A 121 -7.59 -0.36 -8.25
CA SER A 121 -6.57 -1.25 -8.82
C SER A 121 -5.91 -2.19 -7.81
N PHE A 122 -5.84 -1.81 -6.54
CA PHE A 122 -5.08 -2.56 -5.53
C PHE A 122 -5.93 -3.00 -4.32
N ALA A 123 -7.10 -2.41 -4.12
CA ALA A 123 -8.03 -2.80 -3.07
C ALA A 123 -8.55 -4.21 -3.36
N HIS A 124 -8.40 -5.10 -2.39
CA HIS A 124 -8.84 -6.47 -2.51
C HIS A 124 -9.71 -6.83 -1.31
N GLU A 125 -10.95 -7.18 -1.61
CA GLU A 125 -11.89 -7.72 -0.65
C GLU A 125 -11.35 -8.97 0.06
N PRO A 126 -11.83 -9.26 1.28
CA PRO A 126 -11.46 -10.46 1.98
C PRO A 126 -11.90 -11.67 1.15
N LYS A 127 -10.95 -12.56 0.84
CA LYS A 127 -11.24 -13.80 0.12
C LYS A 127 -12.37 -14.53 0.85
N PRO A 128 -13.47 -14.88 0.16
CA PRO A 128 -14.60 -15.53 0.80
C PRO A 128 -14.15 -16.86 1.40
N LYS A 129 -14.81 -17.26 2.49
CA LYS A 129 -14.54 -18.55 3.11
C LYS A 129 -14.84 -19.64 2.10
N LYS A 130 -13.90 -20.57 1.91
CA LYS A 130 -14.12 -21.75 1.05
C LYS A 130 -15.39 -22.48 1.49
N THR A 131 -16.35 -22.61 0.58
CA THR A 131 -17.61 -23.33 0.81
C THR A 131 -17.36 -24.80 1.12
N VAL A 132 -16.49 -25.44 0.33
CA VAL A 132 -16.05 -26.82 0.54
C VAL A 132 -14.58 -26.82 0.96
N ARG A 133 -14.27 -27.45 2.10
CA ARG A 133 -12.90 -27.66 2.60
C ARG A 133 -12.56 -29.15 2.46
N GLY A 134 -11.57 -29.53 1.65
CA GLY A 134 -11.20 -30.95 1.45
C GLY A 134 -10.43 -31.30 0.16
N TRP A 135 -10.20 -32.61 -0.04
CA TRP A 135 -9.47 -33.25 -1.15
C TRP A 135 -10.29 -33.29 -2.46
N GLY A 136 -10.43 -32.15 -3.12
CA GLY A 136 -10.97 -32.05 -4.48
C GLY A 136 -12.43 -32.52 -4.65
N PRO A 137 -12.92 -32.65 -5.90
CA PRO A 137 -14.33 -32.98 -6.19
C PRO A 137 -14.80 -34.33 -5.63
N SER A 138 -13.87 -35.21 -5.26
CA SER A 138 -14.19 -36.55 -4.77
C SER A 138 -14.74 -36.54 -3.34
N VAL A 139 -14.53 -35.50 -2.53
CA VAL A 139 -15.03 -35.44 -1.14
C VAL A 139 -15.64 -34.08 -0.86
N GLN A 140 -16.97 -34.00 -0.75
CA GLN A 140 -17.70 -32.79 -0.39
C GLN A 140 -18.53 -33.05 0.86
N ASN A 141 -18.60 -32.08 1.79
CA ASN A 141 -19.41 -32.15 3.01
C ASN A 141 -19.19 -33.45 3.84
N GLY A 142 -17.94 -33.92 3.94
CA GLY A 142 -17.59 -35.15 4.66
C GLY A 142 -18.00 -36.45 3.98
N LYS A 143 -18.58 -36.41 2.77
CA LYS A 143 -18.99 -37.58 1.98
C LYS A 143 -18.13 -37.71 0.73
N ARG A 144 -17.61 -38.91 0.47
CA ARG A 144 -16.91 -39.21 -0.77
C ARG A 144 -17.93 -39.36 -1.91
N ILE A 145 -17.97 -38.40 -2.81
CA ILE A 145 -18.74 -38.48 -4.06
C ILE A 145 -17.99 -39.47 -4.96
N ARG A 146 -18.54 -40.67 -5.11
CA ARG A 146 -18.18 -41.56 -6.21
C ARG A 146 -19.03 -41.11 -7.40
N SER A 147 -18.43 -40.93 -8.58
CA SER A 147 -19.17 -40.68 -9.82
C SER A 147 -20.29 -41.70 -9.92
N ARG A 148 -21.55 -41.26 -9.80
CA ARG A 148 -22.71 -42.15 -9.85
C ARG A 148 -22.88 -42.56 -11.31
N ARG A 149 -22.19 -43.62 -11.75
CA ARG A 149 -22.56 -44.32 -12.97
C ARG A 149 -23.96 -44.88 -12.70
N LEU A 150 -25.01 -44.26 -13.25
CA LEU A 150 -26.36 -44.80 -13.16
C LEU A 150 -26.33 -46.16 -13.86
N LYS A 151 -26.27 -47.24 -13.09
CA LYS A 151 -26.37 -48.59 -13.61
C LYS A 151 -27.87 -48.83 -13.84
N ASN A 152 -28.24 -48.76 -15.12
CA ASN A 152 -29.53 -49.13 -15.70
C ASN A 152 -30.68 -48.16 -15.41
N LYS A 153 -31.15 -47.48 -16.47
CA LYS A 153 -32.54 -47.05 -16.57
C LYS A 153 -33.18 -47.95 -17.64
N LYS A 154 -34.25 -48.63 -17.21
CA LYS A 154 -35.06 -49.59 -17.97
C LYS A 154 -35.74 -48.92 -19.15
#